data_AF-A0A3D0Y756-F1
#
_entry.id   AF-A0A3D0Y756-F1
#
_cell.length_a   1.000
_cell.length_b   1.000
_cell.length_c   1.000
_cell.angle_alpha   90.00
_cell.angle_beta   90.00
_cell.angle_gamma   90.00
#
_symmetry.space_group_name_H-M   'P 1'
#
loop_
_entity.id
_entity.type
_entity.pdbx_description
1 polymer ?
#
loop_
_entity_poly.entity_id
_entity_poly.type
_entity_poly.pdbx_seq_one_letter_code
_entity_poly.pdbx_strand_id
1 'polypeptide(L)'
;MWRVDMNRVQKKQNNKKGFTLLELIAVLVILAIISMIAVPLFMNKSVAAKQIAHNENVRILFSQGQAYLVKEKVSFPQVNIIDDMVAKGYIKEIPDNPLGGAPYIVAVNDSGVITVTPEMVEVTGVIVEELDTIVPTVVITANTLDSTSESIITYTMEFSENIIEFGTEDVVVTNGTKGIFTAVDQKIYTLVVTNSGPCTQTVTVNEGVCTDEVGNNNVSGSKSIIITALIYNGTHNIPKLVTGMTPVKWVGTTETETISTDPLWYLYNGDIESTVGGTQYTADKWANVKLVDGSLFVWIPRYTYNIKESGGTSKIWIKYSNGTIDDTSLNAANSNTPFKVHPAFNFGGKQLTGIWVAKFEASNNGSGKVQVRPGIVSWTGIGVDAIFTACRAMQNASNPYGISTDTNVIDTHMMKNNEWAAVAYLTEAIRDRNEIEMNSDNNCYTGGSSTVTTVYGANVVQGNTGNVYAIYDLSGGAWEYAASYVQNHDVPGDGVENYDFGYLVTYANSLISAVTDYKNELTGAFDGTQETAYNVTSTQTDGMALHEIADSFSLTSTFQGYGDYQSFAYSMFPVFIRGGCYSNTGSAGVFAYMSTSGAGNTTRSFRPVLIGFE
;
A
#
# COMPACT_ATOMS: atom_id res chain seq x y z
N MET A 1 -89.87 -35.60 9.23
CA MET A 1 -88.63 -34.83 9.53
C MET A 1 -88.64 -33.67 8.54
N TRP A 2 -89.08 -32.44 8.79
CA TRP A 2 -89.22 -31.59 9.98
C TRP A 2 -90.46 -30.66 9.86
N ARG A 3 -91.05 -30.32 11.00
CA ARG A 3 -92.06 -29.25 11.23
C ARG A 3 -91.38 -27.87 11.34
N VAL A 4 -92.17 -26.80 11.23
CA VAL A 4 -92.24 -25.55 12.06
C VAL A 4 -92.84 -24.47 11.12
N ASP A 5 -94.13 -24.13 11.15
CA ASP A 5 -95.01 -23.48 12.14
C ASP A 5 -95.49 -22.12 11.58
N MET A 6 -96.77 -22.08 11.22
CA MET A 6 -97.54 -20.85 11.07
C MET A 6 -97.90 -20.33 12.47
N ASN A 7 -97.63 -19.05 12.74
CA ASN A 7 -98.56 -18.11 13.37
C ASN A 7 -97.83 -16.85 13.86
N ARG A 8 -98.20 -15.69 13.31
CA ARG A 8 -98.83 -14.59 14.06
C ARG A 8 -98.94 -13.34 13.18
N VAL A 9 -100.16 -13.11 12.71
CA VAL A 9 -100.67 -11.78 12.37
C VAL A 9 -100.56 -10.90 13.61
N GLN A 10 -99.91 -9.74 13.52
CA GLN A 10 -100.31 -8.57 14.31
C GLN A 10 -99.85 -7.26 13.63
N LYS A 11 -100.86 -6.50 13.19
CA LYS A 11 -100.82 -5.10 12.77
C LYS A 11 -99.92 -4.29 13.71
N LYS A 12 -98.77 -3.81 13.22
CA LYS A 12 -98.01 -2.76 13.89
C LYS A 12 -98.61 -1.43 13.48
N GLN A 13 -99.47 -0.89 14.34
CA GLN A 13 -99.99 0.47 14.22
C GLN A 13 -98.83 1.48 14.14
N ASN A 14 -99.01 2.45 13.26
CA ASN A 14 -98.12 3.59 13.04
C ASN A 14 -97.87 4.39 14.32
N ASN A 15 -96.77 4.13 15.02
CA ASN A 15 -96.15 5.14 15.87
C ASN A 15 -95.33 6.07 14.97
N LYS A 16 -96.00 7.06 14.35
CA LYS A 16 -95.32 8.25 13.86
C LYS A 16 -94.82 9.02 15.08
N LYS A 17 -93.65 8.65 15.60
CA LYS A 17 -92.86 9.52 16.47
C LYS A 17 -92.51 10.73 15.61
N GLY A 18 -93.26 11.82 15.78
CA GLY A 18 -92.95 13.10 15.13
C GLY A 18 -91.55 13.54 15.57
N PHE A 19 -90.79 14.12 14.63
CA PHE A 19 -89.47 14.68 14.88
C PHE A 19 -89.50 15.54 16.14
N THR A 20 -88.63 15.25 17.09
CA THR A 20 -88.51 16.07 18.29
C THR A 20 -87.85 17.41 17.90
N LEU A 21 -88.21 18.48 18.61
CA LEU A 21 -87.69 19.83 18.34
C LEU A 21 -86.14 19.86 18.41
N LEU A 22 -85.55 18.99 19.23
CA LEU A 22 -84.11 18.81 19.38
C LEU A 22 -83.45 18.22 18.12
N GLU A 23 -84.07 17.22 17.49
CA GLU A 23 -83.56 16.64 16.23
C GLU A 23 -83.60 17.66 15.10
N LEU A 24 -84.66 18.47 15.03
CA LEU A 24 -84.81 19.49 13.99
C LEU A 24 -83.79 20.62 14.14
N ILE A 25 -83.49 21.02 15.39
CA ILE A 25 -82.42 21.98 15.68
C ILE A 25 -81.04 21.38 15.39
N ALA A 26 -80.77 20.13 15.77
CA ALA A 26 -79.50 19.46 15.49
C ALA A 26 -79.24 19.36 13.98
N VAL A 27 -80.26 19.03 13.19
CA VAL A 27 -80.17 18.98 11.72
C VAL A 27 -79.91 20.37 11.13
N LEU A 28 -80.60 21.41 11.61
CA LEU A 28 -80.36 22.79 11.14
C LEU A 28 -78.95 23.30 11.48
N VAL A 29 -78.43 22.95 12.65
CA VAL A 29 -77.06 23.32 13.05
C VAL A 29 -76.04 22.59 12.18
N ILE A 30 -76.21 21.30 11.93
CA ILE A 30 -75.32 20.52 11.05
C ILE A 30 -75.38 21.07 9.62
N LEU A 31 -76.57 21.35 9.08
CA LEU A 31 -76.72 21.95 7.75
C LEU A 31 -76.08 23.33 7.67
N ALA A 32 -76.21 24.18 8.70
CA ALA A 32 -75.57 25.48 8.73
C ALA A 32 -74.03 25.37 8.73
N ILE A 33 -73.46 24.43 9.50
CA ILE A 33 -72.01 24.18 9.53
C ILE A 33 -71.53 23.63 8.18
N ILE A 34 -72.26 22.66 7.60
CA ILE A 34 -71.93 22.09 6.29
C ILE A 34 -72.00 23.17 5.20
N SER A 35 -73.05 24.00 5.18
CA SER A 35 -73.17 25.10 4.22
C SER A 35 -72.06 26.14 4.39
N MET A 36 -71.66 26.46 5.64
CA MET A 36 -70.59 27.40 5.91
C MET A 36 -69.22 26.93 5.38
N ILE A 37 -68.95 25.62 5.41
CA ILE A 37 -67.71 25.03 4.86
C ILE A 37 -67.82 24.81 3.34
N ALA A 38 -68.97 24.33 2.86
CA ALA A 38 -69.14 23.94 1.46
C ALA A 38 -69.25 25.14 0.50
N VAL A 39 -69.99 26.20 0.88
CA VAL A 39 -70.25 27.34 -0.03
C VAL A 39 -68.97 28.06 -0.47
N PRO A 40 -68.01 28.41 0.42
CA PRO A 40 -66.74 29.01 0.01
C PRO A 40 -65.93 28.10 -0.91
N LEU A 41 -65.94 26.79 -0.65
CA LEU A 41 -65.17 25.80 -1.38
C LEU A 41 -65.67 25.61 -2.83
N PHE A 42 -66.98 25.68 -3.05
CA PHE A 42 -67.59 25.68 -4.39
C PHE A 42 -67.46 27.03 -5.11
N MET A 43 -67.55 28.14 -4.39
CA MET A 43 -67.36 29.48 -4.98
C MET A 43 -65.94 29.66 -5.53
N ASN A 44 -64.91 29.18 -4.83
CA ASN A 44 -63.52 29.28 -5.29
C ASN A 44 -63.26 28.49 -6.59
N LYS A 45 -63.86 27.30 -6.76
CA LYS A 45 -63.74 26.52 -8.02
C LYS A 45 -64.48 27.17 -9.19
N SER A 46 -65.59 27.87 -8.92
CA SER A 46 -66.31 28.63 -9.95
C SER A 46 -65.51 29.84 -10.44
N VAL A 47 -64.76 30.51 -9.56
CA VAL A 47 -63.93 31.67 -9.94
C VAL A 47 -62.79 31.23 -10.85
N ALA A 48 -62.06 30.17 -10.48
CA ALA A 48 -60.99 29.62 -11.31
C ALA A 48 -61.47 29.20 -12.72
N ALA A 49 -62.62 28.50 -12.80
CA ALA A 49 -63.19 28.09 -14.08
C ALA A 49 -63.58 29.28 -14.98
N LYS A 50 -64.10 30.37 -14.39
CA LYS A 50 -64.41 31.60 -15.13
C LYS A 50 -63.15 32.31 -15.61
N GLN A 51 -62.08 32.34 -14.82
CA GLN A 51 -60.78 32.92 -15.22
C GLN A 51 -60.13 32.12 -16.36
N ILE A 52 -60.18 30.77 -16.30
CA ILE A 52 -59.70 29.91 -17.40
C ILE A 52 -60.50 30.15 -18.68
N ALA A 53 -61.83 30.15 -18.61
CA ALA A 53 -62.68 30.41 -19.77
C ALA A 53 -62.45 31.81 -20.37
N HIS A 54 -62.26 32.83 -19.52
CA HIS A 54 -61.90 34.18 -19.97
C HIS A 54 -60.56 34.19 -20.71
N ASN A 55 -59.52 33.58 -20.14
CA ASN A 55 -58.20 33.56 -20.74
C ASN A 55 -58.18 32.81 -22.09
N GLU A 56 -58.95 31.73 -22.22
CA GLU A 56 -59.11 31.01 -23.50
C GLU A 56 -59.84 31.84 -24.55
N ASN A 57 -60.91 32.57 -24.17
CA ASN A 57 -61.57 33.50 -25.08
C ASN A 57 -60.59 34.57 -25.59
N VAL A 58 -59.74 35.13 -24.71
CA VAL A 58 -58.70 36.11 -25.09
C VAL A 58 -57.69 35.48 -26.07
N ARG A 59 -57.21 34.25 -25.83
CA ARG A 59 -56.28 33.53 -26.73
C ARG A 59 -56.89 33.32 -28.12
N ILE A 60 -58.14 32.86 -28.17
CA ILE A 60 -58.85 32.58 -29.43
C ILE A 60 -59.06 33.88 -30.20
N LEU A 61 -59.55 34.94 -29.55
CA LEU A 61 -59.78 36.24 -30.20
C LEU A 61 -58.50 36.84 -30.76
N PHE A 62 -57.39 36.75 -30.02
CA PHE A 62 -56.08 37.21 -30.48
C PHE A 62 -55.62 36.42 -31.73
N SER A 63 -55.69 35.09 -31.69
CA SER A 63 -55.29 34.23 -32.81
C SER A 63 -56.16 34.45 -34.06
N GLN A 64 -57.49 34.54 -33.91
CA GLN A 64 -58.38 34.81 -35.03
C GLN A 64 -58.23 36.23 -35.57
N GLY A 65 -57.94 37.20 -34.69
CA GLY A 65 -57.61 38.56 -35.11
C GLY A 65 -56.37 38.59 -36.00
N GLN A 66 -55.33 37.81 -35.67
CA GLN A 66 -54.12 37.71 -36.50
C GLN A 66 -54.44 37.13 -37.87
N ALA A 67 -55.25 36.06 -37.92
CA ALA A 67 -55.70 35.45 -39.17
C ALA A 67 -56.51 36.44 -40.04
N TYR A 68 -57.38 37.23 -39.42
CA TYR A 68 -58.14 38.29 -40.08
C TYR A 68 -57.23 39.35 -40.71
N LEU A 69 -56.22 39.84 -39.97
CA LEU A 69 -55.29 40.86 -40.47
C LEU A 69 -54.48 40.38 -41.68
N VAL A 70 -53.97 39.14 -41.62
CA VAL A 70 -53.15 38.57 -42.69
C VAL A 70 -53.94 38.41 -43.98
N LYS A 71 -55.20 37.98 -43.89
CA LYS A 71 -55.99 37.62 -45.06
C LYS A 71 -56.76 38.79 -45.66
N GLU A 72 -57.27 39.70 -44.84
CA GLU A 72 -58.16 40.78 -45.28
C GLU A 72 -57.45 42.11 -45.60
N LYS A 73 -56.12 42.20 -45.38
CA LYS A 73 -55.27 43.37 -45.67
C LYS A 73 -55.85 44.69 -45.11
N VAL A 74 -56.22 44.66 -43.83
CA VAL A 74 -56.83 45.78 -43.10
C VAL A 74 -55.83 46.93 -42.95
N SER A 75 -56.29 48.18 -43.08
CA SER A 75 -55.47 49.38 -42.81
C SER A 75 -55.40 49.69 -41.32
N PHE A 76 -54.22 49.99 -40.81
CA PHE A 76 -53.97 50.30 -39.39
C PHE A 76 -53.98 51.82 -39.14
N PRO A 77 -54.44 52.27 -37.95
CA PRO A 77 -54.97 51.52 -36.81
C PRO A 77 -56.48 51.23 -36.92
N GLN A 78 -56.97 50.27 -36.13
CA GLN A 78 -58.41 50.00 -35.96
C GLN A 78 -58.75 49.90 -34.47
N VAL A 79 -59.77 50.64 -34.03
CA VAL A 79 -60.17 50.72 -32.61
C VAL A 79 -60.94 49.47 -32.16
N ASN A 80 -61.69 48.84 -33.07
CA ASN A 80 -62.36 47.56 -32.82
C ASN A 80 -62.63 46.83 -34.15
N ILE A 81 -62.08 45.64 -34.31
CA ILE A 81 -62.27 44.78 -35.50
C ILE A 81 -63.17 43.57 -35.23
N ILE A 82 -63.69 43.41 -34.00
CA ILE A 82 -64.37 42.17 -33.60
C ILE A 82 -65.66 41.91 -34.40
N ASP A 83 -66.44 42.95 -34.72
CA ASP A 83 -67.67 42.83 -35.50
C ASP A 83 -67.38 42.38 -36.94
N ASP A 84 -66.31 42.89 -37.55
CA ASP A 84 -65.86 42.47 -38.88
C ASP A 84 -65.38 41.02 -38.88
N MET A 85 -64.71 40.58 -37.81
CA MET A 85 -64.26 39.20 -37.64
C MET A 85 -65.44 38.22 -37.60
N VAL A 86 -66.57 38.61 -36.98
CA VAL A 86 -67.82 37.84 -37.03
C VAL A 86 -68.41 37.84 -38.43
N ALA A 87 -68.55 39.02 -39.04
CA ALA A 87 -69.17 39.16 -40.36
C ALA A 87 -68.44 38.35 -41.45
N LYS A 88 -67.12 38.20 -41.34
CA LYS A 88 -66.29 37.42 -42.26
C LYS A 88 -66.02 35.97 -41.81
N GLY A 89 -66.59 35.55 -40.69
CA GLY A 89 -66.59 34.15 -40.23
C GLY A 89 -65.29 33.65 -39.58
N TYR A 90 -64.42 34.54 -39.09
CA TYR A 90 -63.23 34.15 -38.31
C TYR A 90 -63.60 33.74 -36.88
N ILE A 91 -64.69 34.29 -36.39
CA ILE A 91 -65.36 33.84 -35.17
C ILE A 91 -66.86 33.68 -35.47
N LYS A 92 -67.52 32.75 -34.80
CA LYS A 92 -68.93 32.44 -35.03
C LYS A 92 -69.86 33.50 -34.42
N GLU A 93 -69.51 33.96 -33.23
CA GLU A 93 -70.21 34.98 -32.45
C GLU A 93 -69.21 35.62 -31.49
N ILE A 94 -69.54 36.78 -30.93
CA ILE A 94 -68.70 37.44 -29.92
C ILE A 94 -68.87 36.69 -28.59
N PRO A 95 -67.79 36.15 -27.98
CA PRO A 95 -67.91 35.47 -26.70
C PRO A 95 -68.35 36.42 -25.59
N ASP A 96 -69.21 35.94 -24.68
CA ASP A 96 -69.52 36.66 -23.45
C ASP A 96 -68.33 36.59 -22.49
N ASN A 97 -68.07 37.69 -21.77
CA ASN A 97 -67.04 37.73 -20.76
C ASN A 97 -67.53 37.00 -19.47
N PRO A 98 -66.97 35.82 -19.14
CA PRO A 98 -67.46 35.01 -18.02
C PRO A 98 -67.13 35.61 -16.64
N LEU A 99 -66.30 36.66 -16.59
CA LEU A 99 -65.98 37.42 -15.37
C LEU A 99 -67.00 38.56 -15.09
N GLY A 100 -67.99 38.78 -15.97
CA GLY A 100 -69.06 39.76 -15.76
C GLY A 100 -68.65 41.22 -16.00
N GLY A 101 -67.61 41.45 -16.82
CA GLY A 101 -67.08 42.76 -17.17
C GLY A 101 -67.52 43.26 -18.56
N ALA A 102 -66.78 44.26 -19.07
CA ALA A 102 -66.98 44.79 -20.41
C ALA A 102 -66.84 43.69 -21.49
N PRO A 103 -67.55 43.82 -22.63
CA PRO A 103 -67.41 42.90 -23.77
C PRO A 103 -65.99 42.97 -24.35
N TYR A 104 -65.59 41.91 -25.04
CA TYR A 104 -64.27 41.87 -25.67
C TYR A 104 -64.17 42.88 -26.83
N ILE A 105 -63.06 43.61 -26.87
CA ILE A 105 -62.67 44.49 -27.96
C ILE A 105 -61.35 43.96 -28.51
N VAL A 106 -61.27 43.79 -29.82
CA VAL A 106 -60.02 43.45 -30.52
C VAL A 106 -59.57 44.68 -31.27
N ALA A 107 -58.48 45.31 -30.86
CA ALA A 107 -57.95 46.53 -31.46
C ALA A 107 -56.61 46.24 -32.17
N VAL A 108 -56.24 47.09 -33.12
CA VAL A 108 -55.00 47.01 -33.87
C VAL A 108 -54.33 48.37 -33.86
N ASN A 109 -53.11 48.44 -33.33
CA ASN A 109 -52.37 49.69 -33.26
C ASN A 109 -51.69 50.05 -34.61
N ASP A 110 -51.07 51.23 -34.68
CA ASP A 110 -50.40 51.75 -35.89
C ASP A 110 -49.30 50.82 -36.44
N SER A 111 -48.75 49.96 -35.58
CA SER A 111 -47.70 48.98 -35.91
C SER A 111 -48.25 47.61 -36.32
N GLY A 112 -49.58 47.45 -36.42
CA GLY A 112 -50.23 46.19 -36.79
C GLY A 112 -50.27 45.14 -35.67
N VAL A 113 -50.00 45.53 -34.42
CA VAL A 113 -50.07 44.63 -33.26
C VAL A 113 -51.50 44.61 -32.72
N ILE A 114 -52.01 43.40 -32.49
CA ILE A 114 -53.34 43.17 -31.96
C ILE A 114 -53.32 43.27 -30.43
N THR A 115 -54.33 43.90 -29.86
CA THR A 115 -54.61 43.84 -28.42
C THR A 115 -56.05 43.41 -28.20
N VAL A 116 -56.28 42.59 -27.17
CA VAL A 116 -57.62 42.14 -26.77
C VAL A 116 -57.89 42.68 -25.38
N THR A 117 -58.96 43.46 -25.24
CA THR A 117 -59.40 44.06 -23.98
C THR A 117 -60.75 43.47 -23.59
N PRO A 118 -60.97 42.97 -22.36
CA PRO A 118 -60.01 42.88 -21.25
C PRO A 118 -58.90 41.83 -21.46
N GLU A 119 -57.70 42.10 -20.91
CA GLU A 119 -56.52 41.23 -20.99
C GLU A 119 -56.67 39.94 -20.14
N MET A 120 -55.76 38.99 -20.31
CA MET A 120 -55.73 37.77 -19.49
C MET A 120 -55.50 38.10 -18.02
N VAL A 121 -56.09 37.30 -17.12
CA VAL A 121 -55.95 37.45 -15.67
C VAL A 121 -55.26 36.23 -15.06
N GLU A 122 -54.55 36.40 -13.95
CA GLU A 122 -54.00 35.27 -13.21
C GLU A 122 -55.14 34.38 -12.66
N VAL A 123 -54.99 33.06 -12.81
CA VAL A 123 -55.97 32.08 -12.32
C VAL A 123 -55.69 31.79 -10.85
N THR A 124 -56.61 32.15 -9.96
CA THR A 124 -56.46 31.93 -8.52
C THR A 124 -57.08 30.59 -8.09
N GLY A 125 -56.38 29.82 -7.24
CA GLY A 125 -56.87 28.56 -6.68
C GLY A 125 -56.47 27.28 -7.43
N VAL A 126 -55.50 27.36 -8.34
CA VAL A 126 -54.78 26.19 -8.89
C VAL A 126 -53.50 26.00 -8.08
N ILE A 127 -53.34 24.84 -7.45
CA ILE A 127 -52.05 24.43 -6.87
C ILE A 127 -51.22 23.96 -8.07
N VAL A 128 -50.20 24.72 -8.45
CA VAL A 128 -49.14 24.19 -9.29
C VAL A 128 -48.24 23.42 -8.33
N GLU A 129 -48.30 22.09 -8.32
CA GLU A 129 -47.20 21.31 -7.77
C GLU A 129 -45.97 21.74 -8.57
N GLU A 130 -45.00 22.39 -7.93
CA GLU A 130 -43.68 22.53 -8.51
C GLU A 130 -43.17 21.09 -8.68
N LEU A 131 -43.23 20.58 -9.91
CA LEU A 131 -42.61 19.31 -10.25
C LEU A 131 -41.13 19.44 -9.91
N ASP A 132 -40.71 18.74 -8.86
CA ASP A 132 -39.29 18.57 -8.59
C ASP A 132 -38.72 17.73 -9.72
N THR A 133 -38.04 18.42 -10.63
CA THR A 133 -37.38 17.82 -11.79
C THR A 133 -35.88 17.70 -11.57
N ILE A 134 -35.40 18.05 -10.37
CA ILE A 134 -34.00 17.92 -10.01
C ILE A 134 -33.76 16.45 -9.69
N VAL A 135 -32.81 15.87 -10.41
CA VAL A 135 -32.48 14.46 -10.28
C VAL A 135 -31.25 14.34 -9.38
N PRO A 136 -31.23 13.45 -8.38
CA PRO A 136 -30.07 13.29 -7.51
C PRO A 136 -28.82 12.89 -8.29
N THR A 137 -27.76 13.67 -8.13
CA THR A 137 -26.43 13.36 -8.68
C THR A 137 -25.50 12.92 -7.56
N VAL A 138 -24.53 12.05 -7.86
CA VAL A 138 -23.54 11.57 -6.89
C VAL A 138 -22.12 11.87 -7.34
N VAL A 139 -21.33 12.43 -6.44
CA VAL A 139 -19.90 12.65 -6.61
C VAL A 139 -19.16 11.65 -5.71
N ILE A 140 -18.30 10.83 -6.32
CA ILE A 140 -17.50 9.85 -5.59
C ILE A 140 -16.05 10.35 -5.51
N THR A 141 -15.54 10.50 -4.29
CA THR A 141 -14.14 10.86 -4.01
C THR A 141 -13.44 9.75 -3.25
N ALA A 142 -12.11 9.79 -3.21
CA ALA A 142 -11.28 8.86 -2.44
C ALA A 142 -10.38 9.66 -1.49
N ASN A 143 -9.96 9.05 -0.37
CA ASN A 143 -9.00 9.65 0.55
C ASN A 143 -7.55 9.63 0.03
N THR A 144 -7.33 9.14 -1.20
CA THR A 144 -6.03 9.07 -1.88
C THR A 144 -6.06 9.84 -3.20
N LEU A 145 -4.89 9.99 -3.84
CA LEU A 145 -4.80 10.45 -5.23
C LEU A 145 -5.37 9.40 -6.20
N ASP A 146 -5.60 9.81 -7.45
CA ASP A 146 -6.15 8.96 -8.54
C ASP A 146 -5.22 7.82 -8.99
N SER A 147 -3.99 7.82 -8.48
CA SER A 147 -3.03 6.73 -8.56
C SER A 147 -2.42 6.52 -7.16
N THR A 148 -2.45 5.30 -6.65
CA THR A 148 -1.96 4.97 -5.30
C THR A 148 -1.50 3.52 -5.19
N SER A 149 -0.68 3.22 -4.18
CA SER A 149 -0.30 1.85 -3.78
C SER A 149 -0.89 1.42 -2.44
N GLU A 150 -1.78 2.22 -1.85
CA GLU A 150 -2.47 1.91 -0.59
C GLU A 150 -3.37 0.68 -0.72
N SER A 151 -3.26 -0.27 0.21
CA SER A 151 -4.02 -1.53 0.23
C SER A 151 -5.51 -1.36 0.59
N ILE A 152 -5.83 -0.27 1.28
CA ILE A 152 -7.17 0.07 1.78
C ILE A 152 -7.46 1.52 1.42
N ILE A 153 -8.59 1.77 0.75
CA ILE A 153 -9.04 3.10 0.33
C ILE A 153 -10.43 3.35 0.90
N THR A 154 -10.68 4.54 1.41
CA THR A 154 -12.01 4.99 1.82
C THR A 154 -12.58 5.88 0.72
N TYR A 155 -13.71 5.44 0.16
CA TYR A 155 -14.48 6.21 -0.81
C TYR A 155 -15.60 6.97 -0.11
N THR A 156 -15.81 8.23 -0.50
CA THR A 156 -16.92 9.08 -0.04
C THR A 156 -17.85 9.33 -1.22
N MET A 157 -19.13 9.00 -1.04
CA MET A 157 -20.22 9.25 -1.98
C MET A 157 -21.05 10.39 -1.43
N GLU A 158 -21.09 11.52 -2.14
CA GLU A 158 -21.85 12.71 -1.78
C GLU A 158 -22.94 12.98 -2.83
N PHE A 159 -24.19 12.97 -2.40
CA PHE A 159 -25.35 13.26 -3.22
C PHE A 159 -25.70 14.75 -3.21
N SER A 160 -26.22 15.28 -4.34
CA SER A 160 -26.67 16.68 -4.44
C SER A 160 -27.82 17.01 -3.48
N GLU A 161 -28.60 16.01 -3.11
CA GLU A 161 -29.78 16.11 -2.25
C GLU A 161 -29.96 14.87 -1.37
N ASN A 162 -30.97 14.92 -0.50
CA ASN A 162 -31.26 13.79 0.38
C ASN A 162 -31.83 12.64 -0.44
N ILE A 163 -31.32 11.43 -0.19
CA ILE A 163 -31.76 10.21 -0.85
C ILE A 163 -32.23 9.17 0.17
N ILE A 164 -33.14 8.30 -0.27
CA ILE A 164 -33.70 7.18 0.50
C ILE A 164 -33.31 5.84 -0.13
N GLU A 165 -33.36 4.78 0.69
CA GLU A 165 -33.13 3.38 0.30
C GLU A 165 -31.73 3.02 -0.23
N PHE A 166 -30.70 3.84 0.01
CA PHE A 166 -29.32 3.54 -0.39
C PHE A 166 -28.55 2.73 0.66
N GLY A 167 -27.96 1.62 0.23
CA GLY A 167 -27.15 0.73 1.06
C GLY A 167 -25.89 0.22 0.35
N THR A 168 -25.16 -0.67 1.04
CA THR A 168 -23.90 -1.21 0.51
C THR A 168 -24.09 -2.05 -0.76
N GLU A 169 -25.26 -2.67 -0.96
CA GLU A 169 -25.57 -3.49 -2.13
C GLU A 169 -25.70 -2.66 -3.42
N ASP A 170 -26.05 -1.37 -3.29
CA ASP A 170 -26.24 -0.44 -4.41
C ASP A 170 -24.91 0.11 -4.98
N VAL A 171 -23.81 -0.16 -4.28
CA VAL A 171 -22.45 0.18 -4.71
C VAL A 171 -21.81 -1.01 -5.41
N VAL A 172 -21.33 -0.85 -6.62
CA VAL A 172 -20.56 -1.89 -7.33
C VAL A 172 -19.07 -1.58 -7.19
N VAL A 173 -18.30 -2.55 -6.73
CA VAL A 173 -16.83 -2.46 -6.63
C VAL A 173 -16.20 -3.48 -7.59
N THR A 174 -15.36 -2.99 -8.50
CA THR A 174 -14.54 -3.84 -9.39
C THR A 174 -13.08 -3.81 -8.93
N ASN A 175 -12.43 -4.98 -8.88
CA ASN A 175 -11.06 -5.17 -8.39
C ASN A 175 -10.84 -4.70 -6.93
N GLY A 176 -11.80 -5.00 -6.06
CA GLY A 176 -11.73 -4.74 -4.63
C GLY A 176 -12.80 -5.50 -3.86
N THR A 177 -12.61 -5.63 -2.55
CA THR A 177 -13.58 -6.22 -1.61
C THR A 177 -14.20 -5.10 -0.78
N LYS A 178 -15.54 -5.07 -0.70
CA LYS A 178 -16.28 -4.12 0.14
C LYS A 178 -15.99 -4.40 1.62
N GLY A 179 -15.61 -3.35 2.35
CA GLY A 179 -15.41 -3.35 3.78
C GLY A 179 -16.55 -2.62 4.50
N ILE A 180 -16.19 -1.79 5.48
CA ILE A 180 -17.14 -1.04 6.30
C ILE A 180 -17.88 0.01 5.45
N PHE A 181 -19.21 -0.07 5.41
CA PHE A 181 -20.09 0.94 4.87
C PHE A 181 -20.71 1.77 6.00
N THR A 182 -20.65 3.09 5.90
CA THR A 182 -21.19 4.01 6.92
C THR A 182 -22.05 5.08 6.26
N ALA A 183 -23.33 5.15 6.64
CA ALA A 183 -24.18 6.29 6.36
C ALA A 183 -23.84 7.42 7.34
N VAL A 184 -23.22 8.50 6.84
CA VAL A 184 -22.86 9.66 7.67
C VAL A 184 -24.11 10.52 7.88
N ASP A 185 -24.84 10.78 6.81
CA ASP A 185 -26.17 11.38 6.79
C ASP A 185 -26.92 10.97 5.50
N GLN A 186 -28.05 11.61 5.20
CA GLN A 186 -28.88 11.31 4.01
C GLN A 186 -28.26 11.80 2.68
N LYS A 187 -27.10 12.45 2.71
CA LYS A 187 -26.35 12.90 1.52
C LYS A 187 -24.96 12.25 1.42
N ILE A 188 -24.32 11.94 2.54
CA ILE A 188 -22.92 11.50 2.60
C ILE A 188 -22.82 10.07 3.12
N TYR A 189 -22.17 9.22 2.33
CA TYR A 189 -21.92 7.82 2.66
C TYR A 189 -20.45 7.51 2.44
N THR A 190 -19.88 6.63 3.25
CA THR A 190 -18.50 6.16 3.08
C THR A 190 -18.44 4.65 2.94
N LEU A 191 -17.52 4.18 2.11
CA LEU A 191 -17.23 2.77 1.92
C LEU A 191 -15.72 2.55 1.96
N VAL A 192 -15.26 1.71 2.88
CA VAL A 192 -13.89 1.20 2.90
C VAL A 192 -13.77 0.06 1.90
N VAL A 193 -12.77 0.09 1.03
CA VAL A 193 -12.51 -0.94 0.01
C VAL A 193 -11.09 -1.45 0.14
N THR A 194 -10.92 -2.77 0.23
CA THR A 194 -9.60 -3.43 0.16
C THR A 194 -9.30 -3.81 -1.28
N ASN A 195 -8.16 -3.40 -1.82
CA ASN A 195 -7.84 -3.66 -3.24
C ASN A 195 -7.42 -5.12 -3.52
N SER A 196 -7.53 -5.53 -4.78
CA SER A 196 -7.17 -6.89 -5.24
C SER A 196 -5.76 -6.99 -5.84
N GLY A 197 -4.85 -6.07 -5.47
CA GLY A 197 -3.53 -5.92 -6.09
C GLY A 197 -3.50 -4.92 -7.26
N PRO A 198 -2.43 -4.93 -8.09
CA PRO A 198 -2.23 -3.96 -9.17
C PRO A 198 -3.35 -4.04 -10.22
N CYS A 199 -4.15 -2.99 -10.35
CA CYS A 199 -5.32 -2.96 -11.23
C CYS A 199 -5.87 -1.53 -11.35
N THR A 200 -6.90 -1.35 -12.18
CA THR A 200 -7.80 -0.19 -12.03
C THR A 200 -8.95 -0.61 -11.14
N GLN A 201 -9.02 -0.04 -9.93
CA GLN A 201 -10.14 -0.24 -9.02
C GLN A 201 -11.21 0.80 -9.34
N THR A 202 -12.45 0.34 -9.47
CA THR A 202 -13.59 1.21 -9.81
C THR A 202 -14.71 1.00 -8.81
N VAL A 203 -15.19 2.11 -8.24
CA VAL A 203 -16.40 2.17 -7.40
C VAL A 203 -17.47 2.91 -8.19
N THR A 204 -18.64 2.28 -8.32
CA THR A 204 -19.76 2.79 -9.12
C THR A 204 -21.04 2.76 -8.30
N VAL A 205 -21.80 3.84 -8.37
CA VAL A 205 -23.22 3.90 -8.01
C VAL A 205 -23.99 3.96 -9.32
N ASN A 206 -24.79 2.94 -9.62
CA ASN A 206 -25.52 2.87 -10.89
C ASN A 206 -26.72 3.84 -10.90
N GLU A 207 -27.30 4.08 -12.07
CA GLU A 207 -28.53 4.86 -12.17
C GLU A 207 -29.72 4.12 -11.52
N GLY A 208 -30.62 4.87 -10.89
CA GLY A 208 -31.87 4.35 -10.32
C GLY A 208 -31.71 3.32 -9.20
N VAL A 209 -30.59 3.34 -8.48
CA VAL A 209 -30.39 2.50 -7.29
C VAL A 209 -30.92 3.15 -6.03
N CYS A 210 -31.11 4.48 -6.03
CA CYS A 210 -31.76 5.21 -4.94
C CYS A 210 -32.63 6.34 -5.50
N THR A 211 -33.53 6.84 -4.67
CA THR A 211 -34.48 7.92 -5.02
C THR A 211 -34.38 9.07 -4.02
N ASP A 212 -34.81 10.26 -4.43
CA ASP A 212 -35.15 11.33 -3.48
C ASP A 212 -36.50 11.06 -2.79
N GLU A 213 -36.95 12.00 -1.95
CA GLU A 213 -38.25 11.89 -1.28
C GLU A 213 -39.46 11.99 -2.23
N VAL A 214 -39.26 12.47 -3.46
CA VAL A 214 -40.31 12.72 -4.47
C VAL A 214 -40.37 11.58 -5.51
N GLY A 215 -39.39 10.68 -5.51
CA GLY A 215 -39.30 9.48 -6.35
C GLY A 215 -38.42 9.65 -7.59
N ASN A 216 -37.62 10.71 -7.71
CA ASN A 216 -36.66 10.83 -8.81
C ASN A 216 -35.47 9.89 -8.60
N ASN A 217 -35.18 9.06 -9.59
CA ASN A 217 -34.07 8.12 -9.59
C ASN A 217 -32.72 8.83 -9.71
N ASN A 218 -31.72 8.44 -8.92
CA ASN A 218 -30.38 9.01 -9.05
C ASN A 218 -29.75 8.78 -10.44
N VAL A 219 -28.88 9.71 -10.82
CA VAL A 219 -27.95 9.52 -11.94
C VAL A 219 -26.73 8.72 -11.47
N SER A 220 -26.16 7.91 -12.35
CA SER A 220 -24.96 7.13 -12.05
C SER A 220 -23.74 8.02 -11.77
N GLY A 221 -22.86 7.58 -10.88
CA GLY A 221 -21.52 8.16 -10.70
C GLY A 221 -20.48 7.08 -10.47
N SER A 222 -19.23 7.34 -10.86
CA SER A 222 -18.13 6.40 -10.65
C SER A 222 -16.82 7.12 -10.32
N LYS A 223 -15.96 6.44 -9.56
CA LYS A 223 -14.57 6.85 -9.34
C LYS A 223 -13.68 5.66 -9.65
N SER A 224 -12.72 5.87 -10.55
CA SER A 224 -11.65 4.92 -10.79
C SER A 224 -10.37 5.44 -10.16
N ILE A 225 -9.64 4.54 -9.49
CA ILE A 225 -8.30 4.77 -8.97
C ILE A 225 -7.39 3.72 -9.62
N ILE A 226 -6.25 4.17 -10.13
CA ILE A 226 -5.21 3.24 -10.58
C ILE A 226 -4.50 2.74 -9.32
N ILE A 227 -4.75 1.48 -8.97
CA ILE A 227 -3.97 0.77 -7.97
C ILE A 227 -2.70 0.34 -8.69
N THR A 228 -1.67 1.16 -8.56
CA THR A 228 -0.37 0.74 -9.05
C THR A 228 0.08 -0.44 -8.21
N ALA A 229 0.84 -1.35 -8.82
CA ALA A 229 1.73 -2.13 -7.99
C ALA A 229 2.49 -1.16 -7.09
N LEU A 230 2.79 -1.56 -5.85
CA LEU A 230 3.98 -1.03 -5.22
C LEU A 230 5.06 -1.15 -6.31
N ILE A 231 5.61 -0.03 -6.76
CA ILE A 231 6.74 -0.05 -7.68
C ILE A 231 7.90 -0.58 -6.85
N TYR A 232 7.92 -1.90 -6.68
CA TYR A 232 9.08 -2.64 -6.27
C TYR A 232 10.04 -2.55 -7.45
N ASN A 233 11.21 -2.01 -7.17
CA ASN A 233 12.28 -1.86 -8.14
C ASN A 233 12.76 -3.25 -8.60
N GLY A 234 12.10 -3.84 -9.60
CA GLY A 234 12.46 -5.11 -10.25
C GLY A 234 12.43 -6.32 -9.32
N THR A 235 11.28 -7.01 -9.23
CA THR A 235 11.00 -8.32 -8.60
C THR A 235 12.15 -8.90 -7.75
N HIS A 236 12.35 -8.36 -6.54
CA HIS A 236 13.17 -9.06 -5.57
C HIS A 236 12.49 -10.36 -5.17
N ASN A 237 13.28 -11.36 -4.80
CA ASN A 237 12.73 -12.61 -4.33
C ASN A 237 12.03 -12.43 -2.98
N ILE A 238 10.85 -13.06 -2.85
CA ILE A 238 10.14 -13.15 -1.59
C ILE A 238 10.96 -13.94 -0.56
N PRO A 239 10.93 -13.56 0.73
CA PRO A 239 11.61 -14.30 1.78
C PRO A 239 11.15 -15.76 1.85
N LYS A 240 12.09 -16.70 1.86
CA LYS A 240 11.80 -18.14 2.01
C LYS A 240 11.61 -18.52 3.47
N LEU A 241 10.36 -18.57 3.92
CA LEU A 241 10.01 -19.00 5.28
C LEU A 241 10.05 -20.52 5.39
N VAL A 242 10.63 -21.02 6.49
CA VAL A 242 10.55 -22.43 6.89
C VAL A 242 9.90 -22.56 8.27
N THR A 243 9.58 -23.79 8.67
CA THR A 243 9.07 -24.09 10.01
C THR A 243 9.93 -23.45 11.10
N GLY A 244 9.28 -22.83 12.09
CA GLY A 244 9.94 -22.17 13.21
C GLY A 244 10.24 -20.68 12.98
N MET A 245 10.06 -20.16 11.76
CA MET A 245 10.20 -18.73 11.46
C MET A 245 8.87 -17.99 11.58
N THR A 246 8.82 -16.97 12.43
CA THR A 246 7.70 -16.02 12.53
C THR A 246 8.12 -14.68 11.95
N PRO A 247 7.47 -14.17 10.90
CA PRO A 247 7.68 -12.80 10.41
C PRO A 247 7.47 -11.76 11.51
N VAL A 248 8.36 -10.77 11.58
CA VAL A 248 8.26 -9.66 12.53
C VAL A 248 8.43 -8.31 11.85
N LYS A 249 7.75 -7.31 12.39
CA LYS A 249 7.84 -5.90 12.03
C LYS A 249 7.86 -5.03 13.28
N TRP A 250 8.07 -3.73 13.13
CA TRP A 250 8.12 -2.80 14.26
C TRP A 250 7.05 -1.73 14.17
N VAL A 251 6.44 -1.45 15.33
CA VAL A 251 5.61 -0.27 15.58
C VAL A 251 6.39 0.64 16.54
N GLY A 252 6.98 1.70 16.00
CA GLY A 252 8.00 2.46 16.72
C GLY A 252 9.22 1.57 17.00
N THR A 253 9.62 1.46 18.27
CA THR A 253 10.73 0.59 18.72
C THR A 253 10.27 -0.80 19.17
N THR A 254 8.96 -1.08 19.13
CA THR A 254 8.38 -2.33 19.62
C THR A 254 8.25 -3.34 18.50
N GLU A 255 8.89 -4.50 18.67
CA GLU A 255 8.74 -5.65 17.78
C GLU A 255 7.32 -6.22 17.90
N THR A 256 6.72 -6.55 16.77
CA THR A 256 5.36 -7.10 16.62
C THR A 256 5.38 -8.20 15.57
N GLU A 257 4.64 -9.28 15.79
CA GLU A 257 4.48 -10.33 14.80
C GLU A 257 3.69 -9.82 13.58
N THR A 258 4.00 -10.35 12.41
CA THR A 258 3.27 -10.09 11.17
C THR A 258 3.13 -11.36 10.33
N ILE A 259 2.60 -11.23 9.12
CA ILE A 259 2.39 -12.31 8.17
C ILE A 259 3.19 -12.07 6.89
N SER A 260 3.48 -13.12 6.14
CA SER A 260 4.31 -13.07 4.94
C SER A 260 3.72 -12.25 3.78
N THR A 261 2.42 -11.95 3.84
CA THR A 261 1.69 -11.14 2.86
C THR A 261 1.50 -9.70 3.31
N ASP A 262 2.03 -9.29 4.46
CA ASP A 262 1.94 -7.91 4.93
C ASP A 262 2.83 -6.99 4.06
N PRO A 263 2.26 -6.01 3.34
CA PRO A 263 3.03 -5.10 2.51
C PRO A 263 3.99 -4.20 3.30
N LEU A 264 3.84 -4.10 4.63
CA LEU A 264 4.73 -3.33 5.50
C LEU A 264 5.90 -4.15 6.07
N TRP A 265 5.95 -5.45 5.81
CA TRP A 265 6.98 -6.33 6.37
C TRP A 265 8.37 -6.02 5.83
N TYR A 266 8.46 -5.70 4.52
CA TYR A 266 9.69 -5.29 3.87
C TYR A 266 9.42 -4.38 2.66
N LEU A 267 10.42 -3.58 2.34
CA LEU A 267 10.49 -2.71 1.16
C LEU A 267 11.93 -2.72 0.69
N TYR A 268 12.20 -3.42 -0.41
CA TYR A 268 13.51 -3.43 -1.04
C TYR A 268 13.49 -2.47 -2.22
N ASN A 269 14.11 -1.30 -2.07
CA ASN A 269 14.48 -0.50 -3.22
C ASN A 269 15.84 -1.03 -3.73
N GLY A 270 15.95 -1.21 -5.05
CA GLY A 270 17.26 -1.34 -5.67
C GLY A 270 17.91 0.04 -5.82
N ASP A 271 19.21 0.07 -6.06
CA ASP A 271 19.93 1.26 -6.53
C ASP A 271 19.51 1.58 -7.98
N ILE A 272 18.31 2.15 -8.15
CA ILE A 272 18.01 2.95 -9.34
C ILE A 272 18.57 4.33 -9.04
N GLU A 273 19.56 4.74 -9.85
CA GLU A 273 20.02 6.11 -10.12
C GLU A 273 19.06 7.21 -9.67
N SER A 274 19.01 7.48 -8.38
CA SER A 274 18.13 8.46 -7.78
C SER A 274 19.02 9.53 -7.20
N THR A 275 19.10 10.64 -7.91
CA THR A 275 19.79 11.88 -7.54
C THR A 275 19.10 12.59 -6.34
N VAL A 276 18.37 11.85 -5.49
CA VAL A 276 17.51 12.38 -4.43
C VAL A 276 18.24 12.35 -3.09
N GLY A 277 18.91 13.46 -2.79
CA GLY A 277 19.16 14.00 -1.45
C GLY A 277 19.07 13.06 -0.22
N GLY A 278 19.93 12.05 -0.14
CA GLY A 278 20.45 11.47 1.11
C GLY A 278 19.48 10.78 2.08
N THR A 279 18.25 10.42 1.68
CA THR A 279 17.24 9.86 2.63
C THR A 279 16.74 8.45 2.28
N GLN A 280 17.10 7.90 1.11
CA GLN A 280 16.55 6.66 0.57
C GLN A 280 16.75 5.44 1.49
N TYR A 281 17.95 5.26 2.06
CA TYR A 281 18.26 4.09 2.89
C TYR A 281 17.33 3.93 4.10
N THR A 282 16.86 5.03 4.70
CA THR A 282 15.95 4.99 5.86
C THR A 282 14.55 4.46 5.53
N ALA A 283 14.15 4.49 4.27
CA ALA A 283 12.87 3.94 3.82
C ALA A 283 12.94 2.42 3.58
N ASP A 284 14.12 1.89 3.25
CA ASP A 284 14.31 0.47 2.98
C ASP A 284 14.06 -0.36 4.23
N LYS A 285 13.28 -1.43 4.09
CA LYS A 285 12.96 -2.36 5.17
C LYS A 285 13.31 -3.76 4.70
N TRP A 286 14.28 -4.40 5.32
CA TRP A 286 14.58 -5.79 5.01
C TRP A 286 13.67 -6.71 5.82
N ALA A 287 13.24 -7.82 5.22
CA ALA A 287 12.32 -8.74 5.88
C ALA A 287 12.99 -9.39 7.09
N ASN A 288 12.35 -9.32 8.25
CA ASN A 288 12.86 -9.91 9.48
C ASN A 288 11.99 -11.09 9.92
N VAL A 289 12.61 -12.12 10.48
CA VAL A 289 11.94 -13.23 11.16
C VAL A 289 12.52 -13.45 12.53
N LYS A 290 11.70 -14.00 13.40
CA LYS A 290 12.07 -14.47 14.73
C LYS A 290 11.90 -15.99 14.79
N LEU A 291 12.93 -16.68 15.28
CA LEU A 291 12.87 -18.12 15.58
C LEU A 291 12.16 -18.36 16.92
N VAL A 292 11.85 -19.62 17.24
CA VAL A 292 11.12 -19.97 18.49
C VAL A 292 11.87 -19.56 19.75
N ASP A 293 13.21 -19.61 19.73
CA ASP A 293 14.03 -19.14 20.84
C ASP A 293 14.12 -17.60 20.90
N GLY A 294 13.53 -16.86 19.97
CA GLY A 294 13.63 -15.41 19.88
C GLY A 294 14.83 -14.89 19.09
N SER A 295 15.64 -15.76 18.45
CA SER A 295 16.73 -15.32 17.58
C SER A 295 16.20 -14.66 16.30
N LEU A 296 16.80 -13.53 15.90
CA LEU A 296 16.35 -12.69 14.79
C LEU A 296 17.23 -12.84 13.54
N PHE A 297 16.60 -12.98 12.39
CA PHE A 297 17.27 -13.09 11.09
C PHE A 297 16.66 -12.15 10.07
N VAL A 298 17.47 -11.71 9.12
CA VAL A 298 17.12 -10.74 8.07
C VAL A 298 17.32 -11.39 6.70
N TRP A 299 16.34 -11.23 5.81
CA TRP A 299 16.39 -11.77 4.46
C TRP A 299 17.25 -10.90 3.55
N ILE A 300 18.20 -11.54 2.87
CA ILE A 300 18.98 -10.97 1.77
C ILE A 300 18.52 -11.63 0.48
N PRO A 301 17.77 -10.91 -0.38
CA PRO A 301 17.35 -11.47 -1.66
C PRO A 301 18.53 -11.65 -2.61
N ARG A 302 18.44 -12.64 -3.50
CA ARG A 302 19.41 -12.83 -4.59
C ARG A 302 19.47 -11.59 -5.48
N TYR A 303 20.67 -11.20 -5.87
CA TYR A 303 20.92 -10.12 -6.82
C TYR A 303 22.20 -10.36 -7.62
N THR A 304 22.33 -9.65 -8.73
CA THR A 304 23.59 -9.44 -9.45
C THR A 304 24.19 -8.09 -9.08
N TYR A 305 25.50 -7.95 -9.19
CA TYR A 305 26.22 -6.76 -8.76
C TYR A 305 27.16 -6.24 -9.85
N ASN A 306 27.40 -4.94 -9.84
CA ASN A 306 28.39 -4.30 -10.70
C ASN A 306 29.16 -3.28 -9.86
N ILE A 307 30.48 -3.33 -9.93
CA ILE A 307 31.35 -2.42 -9.19
C ILE A 307 32.10 -1.59 -10.22
N LYS A 308 32.10 -0.27 -10.01
CA LYS A 308 33.01 0.64 -10.68
C LYS A 308 33.99 1.15 -9.65
N GLU A 309 35.27 0.88 -9.88
CA GLU A 309 36.35 1.53 -9.15
C GLU A 309 36.86 2.71 -9.97
N SER A 310 36.83 3.90 -9.37
CA SER A 310 37.35 5.11 -9.99
C SER A 310 37.54 6.14 -8.88
N GLY A 311 38.79 6.41 -8.48
CA GLY A 311 39.12 7.23 -7.29
C GLY A 311 38.18 8.40 -7.02
N GLY A 312 37.48 8.38 -5.87
CA GLY A 312 36.47 9.38 -5.44
C GLY A 312 35.07 9.22 -6.06
N THR A 313 34.90 8.28 -6.99
CA THR A 313 33.67 8.00 -7.75
C THR A 313 33.32 6.51 -7.80
N SER A 314 33.91 5.69 -6.93
CA SER A 314 33.56 4.27 -6.83
C SER A 314 32.06 4.12 -6.53
N LYS A 315 31.44 3.02 -6.98
CA LYS A 315 30.02 2.75 -6.75
C LYS A 315 29.71 1.27 -6.93
N ILE A 316 28.78 0.76 -6.13
CA ILE A 316 28.23 -0.59 -6.24
C ILE A 316 26.77 -0.48 -6.67
N TRP A 317 26.46 -1.03 -7.83
CA TRP A 317 25.08 -1.23 -8.26
C TRP A 317 24.66 -2.67 -8.02
N ILE A 318 23.39 -2.85 -7.71
CA ILE A 318 22.75 -4.17 -7.62
C ILE A 318 21.49 -4.24 -8.46
N LYS A 319 21.16 -5.43 -8.95
CA LYS A 319 19.90 -5.75 -9.58
C LYS A 319 19.34 -7.02 -8.96
N TYR A 320 18.16 -6.94 -8.37
CA TYR A 320 17.54 -8.12 -7.80
C TYR A 320 17.18 -9.14 -8.89
N SER A 321 17.34 -10.41 -8.54
CA SER A 321 17.07 -11.54 -9.42
C SER A 321 15.62 -12.01 -9.27
N ASN A 322 15.03 -12.50 -10.37
CA ASN A 322 13.70 -13.11 -10.37
C ASN A 322 13.83 -14.63 -10.24
N GLY A 323 13.52 -15.18 -9.06
CA GLY A 323 13.86 -16.55 -8.72
C GLY A 323 15.38 -16.73 -8.75
N THR A 324 15.84 -17.65 -9.58
CA THR A 324 17.28 -17.91 -9.82
C THR A 324 17.76 -17.34 -11.16
N ILE A 325 16.93 -16.52 -11.82
CA ILE A 325 17.27 -15.88 -13.10
C ILE A 325 17.94 -14.54 -12.81
N ASP A 326 19.16 -14.39 -13.30
CA ASP A 326 20.02 -13.23 -13.07
C ASP A 326 20.03 -12.28 -14.26
N ASP A 327 19.99 -10.96 -13.99
CA ASP A 327 20.28 -9.94 -14.99
C ASP A 327 21.78 -9.60 -14.97
N THR A 328 22.52 -10.14 -15.95
CA THR A 328 23.95 -9.87 -16.16
C THR A 328 24.21 -8.92 -17.33
N SER A 329 23.21 -8.12 -17.72
CA SER A 329 23.36 -7.13 -18.79
C SER A 329 24.40 -6.07 -18.44
N LEU A 330 24.84 -5.31 -19.44
CA LEU A 330 25.73 -4.17 -19.23
C LEU A 330 25.09 -3.13 -18.30
N ASN A 331 25.90 -2.59 -17.40
CA ASN A 331 25.47 -1.44 -16.62
C ASN A 331 25.53 -0.17 -17.49
N ALA A 332 24.40 0.50 -17.71
CA ALA A 332 24.37 1.74 -18.48
C ALA A 332 25.26 2.86 -17.86
N ALA A 333 25.40 2.88 -16.53
CA ALA A 333 26.24 3.83 -15.79
C ALA A 333 27.73 3.42 -15.74
N ASN A 334 28.04 2.17 -16.07
CA ASN A 334 29.39 1.61 -16.14
C ASN A 334 29.52 0.77 -17.43
N SER A 335 29.41 1.46 -18.57
CA SER A 335 29.04 0.92 -19.89
C SER A 335 29.92 -0.18 -20.49
N ASN A 336 31.05 -0.51 -19.86
CA ASN A 336 31.97 -1.57 -20.30
C ASN A 336 31.96 -2.81 -19.41
N THR A 337 31.23 -2.79 -18.28
CA THR A 337 31.25 -3.87 -17.29
C THR A 337 29.83 -4.41 -17.09
N PRO A 338 29.59 -5.70 -17.36
CA PRO A 338 28.31 -6.34 -17.06
C PRO A 338 28.11 -6.53 -15.55
N PHE A 339 26.86 -6.75 -15.14
CA PHE A 339 26.57 -7.25 -13.81
C PHE A 339 27.05 -8.71 -13.67
N LYS A 340 27.64 -9.04 -12.52
CA LYS A 340 28.10 -10.37 -12.13
C LYS A 340 27.09 -11.04 -11.19
N VAL A 341 26.97 -12.36 -11.29
CA VAL A 341 26.18 -13.16 -10.34
C VAL A 341 26.92 -13.23 -9.00
N HIS A 342 26.23 -12.91 -7.91
CA HIS A 342 26.85 -12.95 -6.59
C HIS A 342 26.96 -14.41 -6.07
N PRO A 343 28.16 -14.90 -5.71
CA PRO A 343 28.38 -16.31 -5.36
C PRO A 343 27.76 -16.75 -4.03
N ALA A 344 27.41 -15.81 -3.14
CA ALA A 344 26.68 -16.11 -1.91
C ALA A 344 25.33 -16.82 -2.14
N PHE A 345 24.72 -16.65 -3.32
CA PHE A 345 23.43 -17.27 -3.66
C PHE A 345 23.56 -18.62 -4.37
N ASN A 346 24.66 -19.33 -4.11
CA ASN A 346 24.90 -20.69 -4.55
C ASN A 346 25.45 -21.51 -3.37
N PHE A 347 24.81 -22.64 -3.09
CA PHE A 347 25.19 -23.54 -2.02
C PHE A 347 25.20 -24.98 -2.53
N GLY A 348 26.38 -25.60 -2.65
CA GLY A 348 26.48 -26.96 -3.19
C GLY A 348 25.99 -27.12 -4.62
N GLY A 349 26.08 -26.06 -5.43
CA GLY A 349 25.52 -26.02 -6.79
C GLY A 349 24.03 -25.67 -6.84
N LYS A 350 23.34 -25.64 -5.69
CA LYS A 350 21.94 -25.22 -5.61
C LYS A 350 21.85 -23.70 -5.64
N GLN A 351 21.24 -23.18 -6.70
CA GLN A 351 20.94 -21.76 -6.83
C GLN A 351 19.86 -21.35 -5.82
N LEU A 352 20.16 -20.32 -5.04
CA LEU A 352 19.30 -19.80 -3.99
C LEU A 352 18.58 -18.55 -4.47
N THR A 353 17.36 -18.33 -3.98
CA THR A 353 16.61 -17.08 -4.20
C THR A 353 16.98 -15.99 -3.18
N GLY A 354 17.73 -16.35 -2.14
CA GLY A 354 18.23 -15.46 -1.11
C GLY A 354 18.70 -16.27 0.10
N ILE A 355 19.17 -15.58 1.13
CA ILE A 355 19.68 -16.16 2.37
C ILE A 355 19.15 -15.41 3.59
N TRP A 356 19.08 -16.08 4.74
CA TRP A 356 18.78 -15.44 6.03
C TRP A 356 20.07 -15.19 6.80
N VAL A 357 20.36 -13.94 7.11
CA VAL A 357 21.55 -13.54 7.88
C VAL A 357 21.14 -13.13 9.28
N ALA A 358 21.92 -13.51 10.29
CA ALA A 358 21.69 -13.05 11.66
C ALA A 358 21.59 -11.52 11.73
N LYS A 359 20.56 -11.01 12.41
CA LYS A 359 20.31 -9.58 12.54
C LYS A 359 21.40 -8.86 13.35
N PHE A 360 22.01 -9.56 14.29
CA PHE A 360 23.07 -9.08 15.19
C PHE A 360 24.22 -10.08 15.19
N GLU A 361 25.36 -9.68 15.74
CA GLU A 361 26.40 -10.64 16.17
C GLU A 361 25.77 -11.73 17.07
N ALA A 362 26.29 -12.95 16.97
CA ALA A 362 25.83 -14.04 17.83
C ALA A 362 26.12 -13.71 19.29
N SER A 363 25.19 -14.09 20.16
CA SER A 363 25.30 -14.11 21.62
C SER A 363 25.05 -15.53 22.11
N ASN A 364 25.34 -15.80 23.38
CA ASN A 364 24.95 -17.07 24.00
C ASN A 364 24.19 -16.92 25.33
N ASN A 365 24.33 -15.78 26.00
CA ASN A 365 23.82 -15.52 27.34
C ASN A 365 24.00 -16.71 28.31
N GLY A 366 25.17 -17.37 28.26
CA GLY A 366 25.49 -18.54 29.09
C GLY A 366 24.78 -19.85 28.71
N SER A 367 23.99 -19.89 27.64
CA SER A 367 23.23 -21.08 27.22
C SER A 367 24.06 -22.14 26.51
N GLY A 368 25.26 -21.78 26.02
CA GLY A 368 26.08 -22.62 25.14
C GLY A 368 25.46 -22.84 23.75
N LYS A 369 24.41 -22.10 23.41
CA LYS A 369 23.71 -22.15 22.12
C LYS A 369 23.77 -20.77 21.47
N VAL A 370 23.76 -20.76 20.14
CA VAL A 370 23.73 -19.50 19.36
C VAL A 370 22.42 -18.78 19.64
N GLN A 371 22.48 -17.48 19.93
CA GLN A 371 21.32 -16.59 20.07
C GLN A 371 21.58 -15.32 19.27
N VAL A 372 20.55 -14.77 18.62
CA VAL A 372 20.67 -13.51 17.86
C VAL A 372 19.63 -12.52 18.37
N ARG A 373 20.01 -11.65 19.31
CA ARG A 373 19.06 -10.79 20.02
C ARG A 373 19.67 -9.41 20.27
N PRO A 374 18.86 -8.33 20.31
CA PRO A 374 19.35 -6.99 20.64
C PRO A 374 19.71 -6.87 22.12
N GLY A 375 20.67 -5.99 22.41
CA GLY A 375 21.07 -5.62 23.77
C GLY A 375 21.57 -6.74 24.67
N ILE A 376 22.14 -7.78 24.08
CA ILE A 376 22.86 -8.84 24.79
C ILE A 376 24.34 -8.72 24.43
N VAL A 377 25.23 -9.14 25.33
CA VAL A 377 26.67 -9.20 25.04
C VAL A 377 26.92 -10.27 23.98
N SER A 378 27.68 -9.90 22.94
CA SER A 378 28.13 -10.81 21.88
C SER A 378 28.93 -11.98 22.44
N TRP A 379 28.84 -13.13 21.78
CA TRP A 379 29.56 -14.34 22.14
C TRP A 379 30.99 -14.25 21.64
N THR A 380 31.84 -13.61 22.44
CA THR A 380 33.26 -13.48 22.15
C THR A 380 34.10 -14.56 22.87
N GLY A 381 35.40 -14.60 22.56
CA GLY A 381 36.33 -15.56 23.19
C GLY A 381 36.24 -16.98 22.63
N ILE A 382 35.50 -17.19 21.55
CA ILE A 382 35.28 -18.48 20.90
C ILE A 382 36.09 -18.57 19.60
N GLY A 383 36.73 -19.73 19.38
CA GLY A 383 37.55 -19.99 18.17
C GLY A 383 36.73 -20.59 17.03
N VAL A 384 37.29 -20.55 15.82
CA VAL A 384 36.62 -20.94 14.56
C VAL A 384 36.02 -22.35 14.64
N ASP A 385 36.76 -23.36 15.12
CA ASP A 385 36.25 -24.72 15.24
C ASP A 385 34.99 -24.84 16.13
N ALA A 386 34.98 -24.09 17.23
CA ALA A 386 33.86 -24.08 18.16
C ALA A 386 32.67 -23.29 17.58
N ILE A 387 32.94 -22.20 16.86
CA ILE A 387 31.92 -21.41 16.14
C ILE A 387 31.23 -22.28 15.09
N PHE A 388 32.02 -22.94 14.23
CA PHE A 388 31.50 -23.82 13.19
C PHE A 388 30.58 -24.89 13.79
N THR A 389 31.06 -25.54 14.87
CA THR A 389 30.29 -26.55 15.60
C THR A 389 28.99 -25.98 16.16
N ALA A 390 29.02 -24.78 16.77
CA ALA A 390 27.86 -24.13 17.34
C ALA A 390 26.80 -23.77 16.28
N CYS A 391 27.21 -23.24 15.13
CA CYS A 391 26.30 -22.92 14.02
C CYS A 391 25.68 -24.19 13.41
N ARG A 392 26.47 -25.27 13.25
CA ARG A 392 25.94 -26.57 12.77
C ARG A 392 24.97 -27.21 13.76
N ALA A 393 25.22 -27.04 15.05
CA ALA A 393 24.37 -27.59 16.11
C ALA A 393 22.97 -26.99 16.13
N MET A 394 22.70 -25.88 15.41
CA MET A 394 21.36 -25.32 15.29
C MET A 394 20.36 -26.26 14.63
N GLN A 395 20.81 -27.23 13.82
CA GLN A 395 19.95 -28.23 13.17
C GLN A 395 19.73 -29.51 13.99
N ASN A 396 20.30 -29.61 15.19
CA ASN A 396 20.18 -30.83 15.99
C ASN A 396 18.71 -31.09 16.39
N ALA A 397 18.36 -32.36 16.61
CA ALA A 397 16.98 -32.78 16.90
C ALA A 397 16.30 -32.12 18.11
N SER A 398 17.08 -31.61 19.06
CA SER A 398 16.60 -30.90 20.26
C SER A 398 16.93 -29.41 20.22
N ASN A 399 16.95 -28.82 19.01
CA ASN A 399 17.24 -27.41 18.85
C ASN A 399 16.12 -26.54 19.46
N PRO A 400 16.46 -25.42 20.12
CA PRO A 400 15.48 -24.50 20.71
C PRO A 400 14.83 -23.57 19.68
N TYR A 401 15.32 -23.58 18.43
CA TYR A 401 14.98 -22.61 17.39
C TYR A 401 13.65 -22.94 16.70
N GLY A 402 13.17 -24.19 16.82
CA GLY A 402 11.95 -24.66 16.17
C GLY A 402 12.10 -24.90 14.67
N ILE A 403 13.32 -24.80 14.15
CA ILE A 403 13.63 -25.05 12.74
C ILE A 403 13.73 -26.55 12.46
N SER A 404 13.42 -26.92 11.23
CA SER A 404 13.54 -28.30 10.77
C SER A 404 14.96 -28.83 10.95
N THR A 405 15.06 -30.11 11.30
CA THR A 405 16.34 -30.83 11.40
C THR A 405 16.73 -31.47 10.08
N ASP A 406 15.83 -31.41 9.08
CA ASP A 406 16.07 -31.94 7.74
C ASP A 406 16.92 -30.95 6.94
N THR A 407 18.12 -31.39 6.58
CA THR A 407 19.10 -30.62 5.80
C THR A 407 18.64 -30.32 4.37
N ASN A 408 17.59 -30.98 3.89
CA ASN A 408 16.98 -30.67 2.59
C ASN A 408 15.94 -29.54 2.68
N VAL A 409 15.49 -29.19 3.88
CA VAL A 409 14.49 -28.13 4.13
C VAL A 409 15.18 -26.83 4.52
N ILE A 410 16.14 -26.91 5.45
CA ILE A 410 16.93 -25.78 5.92
C ILE A 410 18.40 -26.22 6.09
N ASP A 411 19.34 -25.30 5.93
CA ASP A 411 20.73 -25.44 6.36
C ASP A 411 21.12 -24.29 7.31
N THR A 412 21.98 -24.55 8.30
CA THR A 412 22.55 -23.51 9.17
C THR A 412 24.06 -23.59 9.23
N HIS A 413 24.76 -22.49 9.02
CA HIS A 413 26.22 -22.50 9.03
C HIS A 413 26.81 -21.19 9.52
N MET A 414 28.11 -21.21 9.78
CA MET A 414 28.90 -20.02 10.06
C MET A 414 29.00 -19.19 8.78
N MET A 415 28.74 -17.90 8.86
CA MET A 415 28.76 -17.02 7.68
C MET A 415 30.09 -17.12 6.93
N LYS A 416 30.00 -17.27 5.60
CA LYS A 416 31.15 -17.24 4.69
C LYS A 416 31.52 -15.80 4.32
N ASN A 417 32.74 -15.61 3.80
CA ASN A 417 33.20 -14.28 3.43
C ASN A 417 32.43 -13.71 2.21
N ASN A 418 32.02 -14.55 1.26
CA ASN A 418 31.13 -14.13 0.18
C ASN A 418 29.74 -13.73 0.69
N GLU A 419 29.19 -14.38 1.73
CA GLU A 419 27.92 -13.98 2.32
C GLU A 419 28.04 -12.63 3.04
N TRP A 420 29.15 -12.38 3.74
CA TRP A 420 29.44 -11.05 4.30
C TRP A 420 29.46 -9.99 3.22
N ALA A 421 30.20 -10.25 2.13
CA ALA A 421 30.30 -9.35 1.00
C ALA A 421 28.93 -9.10 0.34
N ALA A 422 28.06 -10.11 0.30
CA ALA A 422 26.69 -9.92 -0.20
C ALA A 422 25.89 -8.92 0.65
N VAL A 423 26.07 -8.93 1.97
CA VAL A 423 25.47 -7.93 2.85
C VAL A 423 26.14 -6.57 2.64
N ALA A 424 27.46 -6.54 2.49
CA ALA A 424 28.24 -5.32 2.31
C ALA A 424 27.89 -4.57 1.02
N TYR A 425 27.80 -5.26 -0.10
CA TYR A 425 27.44 -4.68 -1.40
C TYR A 425 26.03 -4.15 -1.42
N LEU A 426 25.08 -4.91 -0.86
CA LEU A 426 23.70 -4.45 -0.77
C LEU A 426 23.58 -3.25 0.17
N THR A 427 24.37 -3.23 1.25
CA THR A 427 24.45 -2.09 2.18
C THR A 427 24.99 -0.84 1.49
N GLU A 428 26.08 -0.96 0.73
CA GLU A 428 26.63 0.17 -0.02
C GLU A 428 25.58 0.67 -1.03
N ALA A 429 25.03 -0.22 -1.85
CA ALA A 429 24.12 0.14 -2.92
C ALA A 429 22.89 0.93 -2.43
N ILE A 430 22.40 0.66 -1.21
CA ILE A 430 21.27 1.41 -0.63
C ILE A 430 21.71 2.68 0.10
N ARG A 431 22.90 2.68 0.72
CA ARG A 431 23.36 3.80 1.55
C ARG A 431 24.10 4.87 0.74
N ASP A 432 24.59 4.53 -0.45
CA ASP A 432 25.28 5.40 -1.40
C ASP A 432 26.27 6.35 -0.69
N ARG A 433 27.41 5.78 -0.25
CA ARG A 433 28.48 6.48 0.50
C ARG A 433 28.18 6.89 1.94
N ASN A 434 26.95 6.74 2.42
CA ASN A 434 26.68 6.97 3.82
C ASN A 434 27.13 5.77 4.66
N GLU A 435 28.22 5.88 5.40
CA GLU A 435 28.74 4.76 6.19
C GLU A 435 27.78 4.36 7.33
N ILE A 436 27.91 3.12 7.78
CA ILE A 436 27.23 2.66 8.99
C ILE A 436 28.00 3.19 10.20
N GLU A 437 27.28 3.72 11.20
CA GLU A 437 27.93 4.17 12.42
C GLU A 437 28.54 2.99 13.19
N MET A 438 29.75 3.17 13.72
CA MET A 438 30.45 2.17 14.49
C MET A 438 29.74 1.91 15.83
N ASN A 439 29.46 0.64 16.14
CA ASN A 439 29.17 0.20 17.49
C ASN A 439 30.46 0.36 18.34
N SER A 440 30.50 1.39 19.18
CA SER A 440 31.64 1.74 20.02
C SER A 440 31.52 1.24 21.46
N ASP A 441 30.53 0.40 21.76
CA ASP A 441 30.33 -0.15 23.10
C ASP A 441 31.41 -1.17 23.46
N ASN A 442 32.15 -0.90 24.53
CA ASN A 442 33.29 -1.72 24.96
C ASN A 442 32.91 -3.06 25.59
N ASN A 443 31.62 -3.29 25.90
CA ASN A 443 31.12 -4.58 26.35
C ASN A 443 30.61 -5.43 25.19
N CYS A 444 30.70 -4.93 23.95
CA CYS A 444 30.18 -5.60 22.76
C CYS A 444 28.70 -5.97 22.93
N TYR A 445 27.88 -5.04 23.44
CA TYR A 445 26.43 -5.23 23.35
C TYR A 445 26.00 -5.18 21.88
N THR A 446 25.29 -6.21 21.43
CA THR A 446 24.67 -6.28 20.10
C THR A 446 23.75 -5.07 19.90
N GLY A 447 23.97 -4.29 18.84
CA GLY A 447 23.27 -3.02 18.59
C GLY A 447 23.72 -1.86 19.47
N GLY A 448 24.88 -1.98 20.14
CA GLY A 448 25.57 -0.90 20.84
C GLY A 448 24.93 -0.43 22.15
N SER A 449 24.00 -1.19 22.73
CA SER A 449 23.39 -0.85 24.02
C SER A 449 22.74 -2.05 24.67
N SER A 450 22.83 -2.17 25.99
CA SER A 450 22.07 -3.18 26.77
C SER A 450 20.55 -2.93 26.81
N THR A 451 20.08 -1.79 26.28
CA THR A 451 18.67 -1.40 26.29
C THR A 451 18.07 -1.51 24.89
N VAL A 452 17.15 -2.45 24.69
CA VAL A 452 16.52 -2.74 23.38
C VAL A 452 15.89 -1.49 22.75
N THR A 453 15.22 -0.64 23.54
CA THR A 453 14.64 0.62 23.03
C THR A 453 15.71 1.59 22.51
N THR A 454 16.92 1.56 23.05
CA THR A 454 18.05 2.36 22.56
C THR A 454 18.61 1.77 21.27
N VAL A 455 18.75 0.45 21.20
CA VAL A 455 19.17 -0.28 19.98
C VAL A 455 18.29 0.10 18.80
N TYR A 456 16.97 -0.01 18.96
CA TYR A 456 15.99 0.32 17.92
C TYR A 456 15.57 1.79 17.86
N GLY A 457 16.15 2.64 18.72
CA GLY A 457 15.86 4.06 18.78
C GLY A 457 17.05 4.87 18.28
N ALA A 458 17.95 5.20 19.20
CA ALA A 458 19.11 6.05 18.90
C ALA A 458 20.15 5.36 18.01
N ASN A 459 20.32 4.05 18.12
CA ASN A 459 21.41 3.32 17.47
C ASN A 459 21.04 2.74 16.09
N VAL A 460 19.88 3.08 15.53
CA VAL A 460 19.44 2.52 14.23
C VAL A 460 20.40 2.81 13.07
N VAL A 461 21.20 3.87 13.19
CA VAL A 461 22.24 4.27 12.24
C VAL A 461 23.48 3.36 12.25
N GLN A 462 23.65 2.53 13.29
CA GLN A 462 24.60 1.42 13.34
C GLN A 462 24.10 0.20 12.54
N GLY A 463 22.88 0.28 12.01
CA GLY A 463 22.30 -0.69 11.10
C GLY A 463 22.41 -0.26 9.64
N ASN A 464 22.52 -1.24 8.75
CA ASN A 464 22.67 -1.02 7.31
C ASN A 464 21.53 -0.22 6.65
N THR A 465 20.27 -0.40 7.05
CA THR A 465 19.13 0.41 6.54
C THR A 465 18.90 1.69 7.32
N GLY A 466 19.67 1.98 8.38
CA GLY A 466 19.46 3.17 9.21
C GLY A 466 18.12 3.18 9.96
N ASN A 467 17.46 2.02 10.09
CA ASN A 467 16.20 1.85 10.80
C ASN A 467 16.16 0.48 11.52
N VAL A 468 15.06 0.19 12.20
CA VAL A 468 14.89 -1.03 13.02
C VAL A 468 14.91 -2.34 12.24
N TYR A 469 14.71 -2.31 10.92
CA TYR A 469 14.72 -3.50 10.05
C TYR A 469 16.12 -3.94 9.64
N ALA A 470 17.14 -3.15 9.98
CA ALA A 470 18.53 -3.37 9.63
C ALA A 470 19.15 -4.66 10.21
N ILE A 471 20.22 -5.12 9.58
CA ILE A 471 21.31 -5.87 10.18
C ILE A 471 22.23 -4.88 10.89
N TYR A 472 22.57 -5.18 12.14
CA TYR A 472 23.42 -4.38 13.02
C TYR A 472 24.81 -5.00 13.13
N ASP A 473 25.71 -4.26 13.79
CA ASP A 473 27.05 -4.70 14.18
C ASP A 473 27.90 -5.12 12.95
N LEU A 474 27.69 -4.44 11.83
CA LEU A 474 28.53 -4.57 10.62
C LEU A 474 29.73 -3.63 10.66
N SER A 475 29.73 -2.67 11.59
CA SER A 475 30.82 -1.74 11.90
C SER A 475 30.98 -1.66 13.41
N GLY A 476 32.14 -2.06 13.95
CA GLY A 476 32.41 -2.05 15.38
C GLY A 476 31.74 -3.19 16.15
N GLY A 477 31.66 -3.07 17.48
CA GLY A 477 31.28 -4.18 18.36
C GLY A 477 32.44 -5.15 18.51
N ALA A 478 32.34 -6.33 17.91
CA ALA A 478 33.41 -7.31 17.85
C ALA A 478 33.73 -7.69 16.40
N TRP A 479 35.01 -7.97 16.14
CA TRP A 479 35.42 -8.53 14.85
C TRP A 479 34.74 -9.87 14.60
N GLU A 480 34.19 -10.12 13.42
CA GLU A 480 33.48 -11.37 13.18
C GLU A 480 34.27 -12.35 12.33
N TYR A 481 34.41 -13.58 12.82
CA TYR A 481 34.99 -14.66 12.02
C TYR A 481 34.13 -15.01 10.82
N ALA A 482 34.74 -14.99 9.64
CA ALA A 482 34.16 -15.56 8.43
C ALA A 482 34.68 -16.99 8.24
N ALA A 483 33.82 -17.88 7.75
CA ALA A 483 34.22 -19.22 7.30
C ALA A 483 35.00 -19.12 5.98
N SER A 484 36.21 -18.56 6.06
CA SER A 484 37.07 -18.29 4.91
C SER A 484 38.53 -18.32 5.33
N TYR A 485 39.36 -18.97 4.52
CA TYR A 485 40.80 -19.03 4.80
C TYR A 485 41.64 -19.10 3.53
N VAL A 486 42.93 -18.84 3.68
CA VAL A 486 43.95 -19.10 2.65
C VAL A 486 44.68 -20.41 2.99
N GLN A 487 44.64 -21.36 2.06
CA GLN A 487 45.24 -22.69 2.18
C GLN A 487 46.75 -22.60 2.00
N ASN A 488 47.53 -22.78 3.07
CA ASN A 488 49.00 -22.76 2.96
C ASN A 488 49.49 -23.91 2.06
N HIS A 489 50.42 -23.59 1.16
CA HIS A 489 50.91 -24.53 0.16
C HIS A 489 51.87 -25.56 0.79
N ASP A 490 51.58 -26.85 0.61
CA ASP A 490 52.60 -27.90 0.60
C ASP A 490 53.27 -27.85 -0.78
N VAL A 491 54.53 -27.38 -0.93
CA VAL A 491 55.32 -27.72 -2.13
C VAL A 491 56.07 -29.01 -1.83
N PRO A 492 55.72 -30.17 -2.42
CA PRO A 492 56.60 -31.31 -2.35
C PRO A 492 57.89 -31.00 -3.13
N GLY A 493 59.00 -30.75 -2.42
CA GLY A 493 60.35 -30.69 -3.00
C GLY A 493 60.97 -29.31 -3.24
N ASP A 494 60.46 -28.23 -2.63
CA ASP A 494 61.11 -26.90 -2.70
C ASP A 494 62.24 -26.69 -1.68
N GLY A 495 62.41 -27.62 -0.73
CA GLY A 495 63.45 -27.55 0.29
C GLY A 495 63.21 -26.47 1.36
N VAL A 496 62.02 -25.87 1.40
CA VAL A 496 61.58 -25.01 2.49
C VAL A 496 60.91 -25.91 3.51
N GLU A 497 61.50 -26.06 4.69
CA GLU A 497 60.84 -26.80 5.78
C GLU A 497 59.48 -26.16 6.06
N ASN A 498 58.42 -26.96 5.93
CA ASN A 498 57.03 -26.67 6.28
C ASN A 498 56.94 -25.56 7.34
N TYR A 499 56.66 -24.32 6.93
CA TYR A 499 56.17 -23.31 7.86
C TYR A 499 54.77 -23.72 8.28
N ASP A 500 54.79 -24.56 9.31
CA ASP A 500 53.75 -25.01 10.19
C ASP A 500 52.32 -24.70 9.72
N PHE A 501 51.66 -25.74 9.21
CA PHE A 501 50.21 -25.88 9.18
C PHE A 501 49.54 -25.58 10.54
N GLY A 502 50.34 -25.49 11.61
CA GLY A 502 50.03 -25.08 12.98
C GLY A 502 48.72 -24.33 13.10
N TYR A 503 48.64 -23.06 12.73
CA TYR A 503 47.44 -22.29 13.05
C TYR A 503 46.18 -22.71 12.30
N LEU A 504 46.26 -22.99 10.99
CA LEU A 504 45.09 -23.40 10.21
C LEU A 504 44.54 -24.74 10.72
N VAL A 505 45.42 -25.74 10.91
CA VAL A 505 45.05 -27.07 11.40
C VAL A 505 44.71 -27.06 12.90
N THR A 506 45.29 -26.16 13.70
CA THR A 506 45.02 -26.11 15.15
C THR A 506 43.70 -25.44 15.46
N TYR A 507 43.31 -24.41 14.70
CA TYR A 507 42.18 -23.56 15.07
C TYR A 507 41.01 -23.57 14.10
N ALA A 508 41.19 -24.07 12.87
CA ALA A 508 40.16 -24.10 11.84
C ALA A 508 40.09 -25.47 11.12
N ASN A 509 40.42 -26.55 11.80
CA ASN A 509 40.34 -27.91 11.26
C ASN A 509 38.91 -28.29 10.84
N SER A 510 37.90 -27.74 11.52
CA SER A 510 36.50 -27.95 11.15
C SER A 510 36.20 -27.39 9.76
N LEU A 511 36.79 -26.25 9.39
CA LEU A 511 36.66 -25.68 8.05
C LEU A 511 37.40 -26.52 7.02
N ILE A 512 38.63 -26.96 7.33
CA ILE A 512 39.40 -27.85 6.44
C ILE A 512 38.60 -29.12 6.13
N SER A 513 38.05 -29.75 7.17
CA SER A 513 37.33 -31.02 7.06
C SER A 513 35.92 -30.88 6.47
N ALA A 514 35.33 -29.68 6.49
CA ALA A 514 34.02 -29.43 5.93
C ALA A 514 34.04 -29.51 4.39
N VAL A 515 32.91 -29.92 3.80
CA VAL A 515 32.72 -29.74 2.35
C VAL A 515 32.75 -28.26 1.98
N THR A 516 33.12 -27.96 0.73
CA THR A 516 33.37 -26.60 0.24
C THR A 516 32.18 -25.65 0.39
N ASP A 517 30.96 -26.17 0.49
CA ASP A 517 29.72 -25.39 0.60
C ASP A 517 29.68 -24.50 1.86
N TYR A 518 30.45 -24.88 2.88
CA TYR A 518 30.51 -24.22 4.18
C TYR A 518 31.69 -23.26 4.35
N LYS A 519 32.49 -23.04 3.31
CA LYS A 519 33.68 -22.19 3.41
C LYS A 519 34.02 -21.47 2.11
N ASN A 520 34.77 -20.39 2.20
CA ASN A 520 35.54 -19.88 1.07
C ASN A 520 37.01 -20.24 1.26
N GLU A 521 37.49 -21.19 0.47
CA GLU A 521 38.86 -21.65 0.50
C GLU A 521 39.63 -21.00 -0.63
N LEU A 522 40.67 -20.24 -0.29
CA LEU A 522 41.56 -19.60 -1.25
C LEU A 522 42.84 -20.42 -1.36
N THR A 523 43.16 -20.91 -2.56
CA THR A 523 44.29 -21.83 -2.78
C THR A 523 45.29 -21.26 -3.77
N GLY A 524 46.50 -21.81 -3.79
CA GLY A 524 47.50 -21.48 -4.80
C GLY A 524 48.93 -21.66 -4.31
N ALA A 525 49.89 -21.39 -5.18
CA ALA A 525 51.31 -21.43 -4.84
C ALA A 525 51.76 -20.05 -4.33
N PHE A 526 51.70 -19.83 -3.03
CA PHE A 526 52.21 -18.62 -2.38
C PHE A 526 53.32 -18.97 -1.38
N ASP A 527 54.28 -18.06 -1.20
CA ASP A 527 55.49 -18.24 -0.37
C ASP A 527 55.25 -18.04 1.13
N GLY A 528 53.99 -18.16 1.55
CA GLY A 528 53.51 -17.89 2.90
C GLY A 528 53.31 -16.40 3.22
N THR A 529 53.72 -15.46 2.36
CA THR A 529 53.52 -14.02 2.62
C THR A 529 52.12 -13.54 2.23
N GLN A 530 51.74 -12.39 2.80
CA GLN A 530 50.44 -11.77 2.55
C GLN A 530 50.30 -11.22 1.12
N GLU A 531 51.37 -10.69 0.56
CA GLU A 531 51.39 -10.15 -0.80
C GLU A 531 51.18 -11.25 -1.85
N THR A 532 51.88 -12.38 -1.72
CA THR A 532 51.73 -13.49 -2.66
C THR A 532 50.35 -14.16 -2.53
N ALA A 533 49.86 -14.34 -1.30
CA ALA A 533 48.51 -14.84 -1.05
C ALA A 533 47.44 -13.95 -1.72
N TYR A 534 47.54 -12.63 -1.58
CA TYR A 534 46.66 -11.67 -2.25
C TYR A 534 46.72 -11.86 -3.78
N ASN A 535 47.90 -11.62 -4.38
CA ASN A 535 48.06 -11.61 -5.83
C ASN A 535 47.62 -12.92 -6.51
N VAL A 536 47.95 -14.08 -5.92
CA VAL A 536 47.63 -15.41 -6.46
C VAL A 536 46.14 -15.73 -6.40
N THR A 537 45.43 -15.20 -5.40
CA THR A 537 44.02 -15.55 -5.15
C THR A 537 43.03 -14.55 -5.78
N SER A 538 43.52 -13.53 -6.48
CA SER A 538 42.71 -12.47 -7.13
C SER A 538 41.54 -12.96 -7.98
N THR A 539 41.67 -14.12 -8.64
CA THR A 539 40.62 -14.72 -9.48
C THR A 539 39.61 -15.59 -8.72
N GLN A 540 39.86 -15.86 -7.44
CA GLN A 540 39.03 -16.71 -6.58
C GLN A 540 38.09 -15.89 -5.66
N THR A 541 38.26 -14.56 -5.64
CA THR A 541 37.58 -13.68 -4.68
C THR A 541 36.48 -12.82 -5.30
N ASP A 542 35.95 -13.22 -6.46
CA ASP A 542 34.76 -12.55 -7.00
C ASP A 542 33.62 -12.66 -5.96
N GLY A 543 32.95 -11.55 -5.69
CA GLY A 543 31.84 -11.45 -4.74
C GLY A 543 32.25 -11.62 -3.28
N MET A 544 33.51 -11.34 -2.94
CA MET A 544 34.07 -11.53 -1.60
C MET A 544 34.49 -10.22 -0.93
N ALA A 545 34.38 -9.08 -1.61
CA ALA A 545 34.81 -7.79 -1.09
C ALA A 545 36.24 -7.85 -0.52
N LEU A 546 37.13 -8.50 -1.27
CA LEU A 546 38.57 -8.53 -1.02
C LEU A 546 39.26 -7.75 -2.15
N HIS A 547 39.56 -8.39 -3.28
CA HIS A 547 40.20 -7.74 -4.43
C HIS A 547 39.31 -6.72 -5.17
N GLU A 548 38.00 -6.82 -5.01
CA GLU A 548 37.05 -5.94 -5.71
C GLU A 548 36.99 -4.53 -5.12
N ILE A 549 37.34 -4.38 -3.84
CA ILE A 549 37.24 -3.12 -3.09
C ILE A 549 38.55 -2.75 -2.37
N ALA A 550 39.61 -3.53 -2.57
CA ALA A 550 40.94 -3.28 -2.01
C ALA A 550 41.94 -3.02 -3.13
N ASP A 551 42.75 -1.98 -2.96
CA ASP A 551 43.84 -1.66 -3.90
C ASP A 551 45.15 -2.39 -3.57
N SER A 552 45.24 -3.01 -2.39
CA SER A 552 46.44 -3.70 -1.92
C SER A 552 46.13 -4.77 -0.87
N PHE A 553 47.15 -5.53 -0.49
CA PHE A 553 47.03 -6.60 0.50
C PHE A 553 46.98 -6.12 1.96
N SER A 554 47.46 -4.91 2.30
CA SER A 554 47.56 -4.42 3.69
C SER A 554 47.59 -2.90 3.79
N LEU A 555 46.43 -2.24 3.79
CA LEU A 555 46.30 -0.79 4.00
C LEU A 555 44.90 -0.43 4.53
N THR A 556 44.67 0.84 4.81
CA THR A 556 43.31 1.37 4.93
C THR A 556 42.69 1.51 3.55
N SER A 557 41.50 0.96 3.34
CA SER A 557 40.72 1.10 2.11
C SER A 557 40.44 2.55 1.80
N THR A 558 40.57 2.91 0.53
CA THR A 558 40.10 4.20 0.01
C THR A 558 38.78 4.08 -0.74
N PHE A 559 38.19 2.87 -0.78
CA PHE A 559 36.90 2.64 -1.42
C PHE A 559 35.86 3.61 -0.85
N GLN A 560 35.34 4.49 -1.71
CA GLN A 560 34.40 5.58 -1.38
C GLN A 560 34.87 6.54 -0.25
N GLY A 561 36.12 6.46 0.22
CA GLY A 561 36.60 7.23 1.38
C GLY A 561 36.20 6.68 2.77
N TYR A 562 35.72 5.44 2.87
CA TYR A 562 35.28 4.83 4.15
C TYR A 562 36.39 4.73 5.23
N GLY A 563 37.67 4.59 4.84
CA GLY A 563 38.74 4.50 5.83
C GLY A 563 38.80 3.15 6.56
N ASP A 564 38.19 2.10 5.97
CA ASP A 564 38.12 0.74 6.50
C ASP A 564 39.48 0.03 6.55
N TYR A 565 39.77 -0.66 7.66
CA TYR A 565 41.02 -1.41 7.80
C TYR A 565 41.03 -2.68 6.95
N GLN A 566 42.09 -2.90 6.18
CA GLN A 566 42.28 -4.10 5.35
C GLN A 566 43.62 -4.77 5.63
N SER A 567 43.57 -6.05 5.99
CA SER A 567 44.74 -6.92 6.07
C SER A 567 44.39 -8.32 5.61
N PHE A 568 44.92 -8.71 4.45
CA PHE A 568 44.67 -9.99 3.82
C PHE A 568 45.25 -11.18 4.60
N ALA A 569 44.64 -12.35 4.47
CA ALA A 569 45.08 -13.58 5.14
C ALA A 569 46.28 -14.23 4.47
N TYR A 570 47.10 -14.92 5.28
CA TYR A 570 48.35 -15.54 4.86
C TYR A 570 48.75 -16.67 5.82
N SER A 571 49.90 -17.32 5.60
CA SER A 571 50.31 -18.53 6.33
C SER A 571 50.18 -18.44 7.86
N MET A 572 50.68 -17.37 8.49
CA MET A 572 50.62 -17.21 9.96
C MET A 572 49.24 -16.84 10.48
N PHE A 573 48.43 -16.18 9.65
CA PHE A 573 47.10 -15.70 10.00
C PHE A 573 46.13 -16.06 8.86
N PRO A 574 45.72 -17.34 8.76
CA PRO A 574 45.09 -17.85 7.57
C PRO A 574 43.59 -17.56 7.49
N VAL A 575 42.93 -17.17 8.58
CA VAL A 575 41.47 -16.98 8.65
C VAL A 575 41.10 -15.50 8.52
N PHE A 576 40.03 -15.20 7.80
CA PHE A 576 39.49 -13.84 7.69
C PHE A 576 38.51 -13.49 8.82
N ILE A 577 38.59 -12.24 9.29
CA ILE A 577 37.60 -11.60 10.15
C ILE A 577 37.12 -10.29 9.51
N ARG A 578 35.91 -9.82 9.86
CA ARG A 578 35.22 -8.69 9.23
C ARG A 578 34.66 -7.67 10.24
N GLY A 579 34.37 -6.45 9.76
CA GLY A 579 33.56 -5.45 10.47
C GLY A 579 34.31 -4.47 11.37
N GLY A 580 35.33 -4.93 12.11
CA GLY A 580 36.02 -4.12 13.11
C GLY A 580 35.55 -4.43 14.54
N CYS A 581 36.26 -3.92 15.55
CA CYS A 581 35.80 -3.92 16.94
C CYS A 581 35.62 -2.49 17.47
N TYR A 582 34.99 -2.39 18.64
CA TYR A 582 34.63 -1.13 19.31
C TYR A 582 35.77 -0.12 19.45
N SER A 583 37.04 -0.57 19.42
CA SER A 583 38.22 0.28 19.63
C SER A 583 38.96 0.68 18.35
N ASN A 584 38.45 0.36 17.16
CA ASN A 584 39.17 0.60 15.89
C ASN A 584 39.22 2.07 15.42
N THR A 585 38.84 3.05 16.26
CA THR A 585 39.00 4.50 16.05
C THR A 585 38.63 5.01 14.64
N GLY A 586 37.56 4.48 14.05
CA GLY A 586 37.08 4.88 12.72
C GLY A 586 37.63 4.07 11.53
N SER A 587 38.36 2.98 11.78
CA SER A 587 38.76 2.02 10.73
C SER A 587 37.90 0.73 10.73
N ALA A 588 36.81 0.74 11.48
CA ALA A 588 35.80 -0.31 11.46
C ALA A 588 34.70 0.08 10.47
N GLY A 589 34.18 -0.91 9.76
CA GLY A 589 33.16 -0.72 8.75
C GLY A 589 32.90 -1.98 7.95
N VAL A 590 31.92 -1.87 7.06
CA VAL A 590 31.32 -3.03 6.39
C VAL A 590 32.29 -3.70 5.40
N PHE A 591 33.27 -2.96 4.88
CA PHE A 591 34.35 -3.45 4.03
C PHE A 591 35.66 -3.70 4.79
N ALA A 592 35.71 -3.46 6.10
CA ALA A 592 36.86 -3.78 6.92
C ALA A 592 37.06 -5.30 7.01
N TYR A 593 38.31 -5.74 6.80
CA TYR A 593 38.72 -7.12 6.99
C TYR A 593 40.13 -7.22 7.56
N MET A 594 40.39 -8.26 8.35
CA MET A 594 41.71 -8.56 8.88
C MET A 594 41.97 -10.07 8.86
N SER A 595 43.24 -10.43 8.92
CA SER A 595 43.70 -11.80 9.05
C SER A 595 43.94 -12.21 10.50
N THR A 596 43.70 -13.48 10.80
CA THR A 596 44.05 -14.04 12.11
C THR A 596 44.25 -15.56 12.13
N SER A 597 44.72 -16.10 13.27
CA SER A 597 45.00 -17.52 13.47
C SER A 597 43.76 -18.40 13.55
N GLY A 598 42.59 -17.84 13.89
CA GLY A 598 41.35 -18.57 14.16
C GLY A 598 41.10 -18.88 15.65
N ALA A 599 42.08 -18.61 16.53
CA ALA A 599 41.97 -18.86 17.97
C ALA A 599 40.91 -17.98 18.65
N GLY A 600 40.32 -18.45 19.75
CA GLY A 600 39.37 -17.64 20.53
C GLY A 600 39.98 -16.32 21.02
N ASN A 601 39.25 -15.22 20.88
CA ASN A 601 39.68 -13.89 21.31
C ASN A 601 38.47 -13.07 21.82
N THR A 602 38.65 -12.33 22.90
CA THR A 602 37.58 -11.57 23.57
C THR A 602 37.02 -10.40 22.77
N THR A 603 37.69 -9.98 21.70
CA THR A 603 37.21 -8.92 20.78
C THR A 603 36.64 -9.48 19.48
N ARG A 604 36.39 -10.80 19.41
CA ARG A 604 35.94 -11.48 18.21
C ARG A 604 34.69 -12.32 18.43
N SER A 605 33.70 -12.13 17.57
CA SER A 605 32.41 -12.81 17.54
C SER A 605 32.23 -13.52 16.18
N PHE A 606 30.98 -13.84 15.84
CA PHE A 606 30.59 -14.46 14.59
C PHE A 606 29.10 -14.26 14.35
N ARG A 607 28.64 -14.62 13.15
CA ARG A 607 27.21 -14.71 12.85
C ARG A 607 26.82 -16.01 12.12
N PRO A 608 25.66 -16.60 12.47
CA PRO A 608 25.09 -17.70 11.70
C PRO A 608 24.34 -17.21 10.45
N VAL A 609 24.25 -18.07 9.45
CA VAL A 609 23.41 -17.93 8.25
C VAL A 609 22.48 -19.14 8.16
N LEU A 610 21.24 -18.90 7.70
CA LEU A 610 20.27 -19.95 7.40
C LEU A 610 19.91 -19.93 5.91
N ILE A 611 19.78 -21.10 5.30
CA ILE A 611 19.31 -21.27 3.93
C ILE A 611 18.02 -22.08 3.93
N GLY A 612 16.93 -21.51 3.44
CA GLY A 612 15.68 -22.24 3.18
C GLY A 612 15.70 -22.85 1.78
N PHE A 613 15.43 -24.15 1.68
CA PHE A 613 15.57 -24.92 0.44
C PHE A 613 14.26 -25.27 -0.24
N GLU A 614 13.14 -25.23 0.49
CA GLU A 614 11.78 -25.46 0.00
C GLU A 614 11.08 -24.13 -0.33
#